data_AF-A0A371CGT0-F1
#
_entry.id   AF-A0A371CGT0-F1
#
_cell.length_a   1.000
_cell.length_b   1.000
_cell.length_c   1.000
_cell.angle_alpha   90.00
_cell.angle_beta   90.00
_cell.angle_gamma   90.00
#
_symmetry.space_group_name_H-M   'P 1'
#
loop_
_entity.id
_entity.type
_entity.pdbx_description
1 polymer ?
#
loop_
_entity_poly.entity_id
_entity_poly.type
_entity_poly.pdbx_seq_one_letter_code
_entity_poly.pdbx_strand_id
1 'polypeptide(L)'
;MWDAAQATDTDTAELKKIPFQQFLRWTQSSVQKKKVFPLLGNLTGYLLAADFVYAGRVARPSVEDVGRVIARMRLGSLQGLIALGQPLTVKSKADDIVPSFKYVYDTLEKAFTAEERDWMVFDPIMVEHALCKYSRMFGGDHGGSD
;
A
#
# COMPACT_ATOMS: atom_id res chain seq x y z
N MET A 1 2.88 19.82 -24.70
CA MET A 1 3.98 20.04 -23.73
C MET A 1 4.00 18.94 -22.67
N TRP A 2 3.72 17.68 -23.05
CA TRP A 2 3.97 16.44 -22.31
C TRP A 2 4.26 15.28 -23.28
N ASP A 3 4.75 15.58 -24.49
CA ASP A 3 5.00 14.59 -25.56
C ASP A 3 6.50 14.37 -25.82
N ALA A 4 7.36 14.69 -24.85
CA ALA A 4 8.82 14.59 -25.01
C ALA A 4 9.49 13.85 -23.83
N ALA A 5 8.81 12.85 -23.29
CA ALA A 5 9.45 11.78 -22.51
C ALA A 5 9.23 10.45 -23.24
N GLN A 6 9.54 10.42 -24.54
CA GLN A 6 9.85 9.14 -25.17
C GLN A 6 11.09 8.63 -24.47
N ALA A 7 10.91 7.55 -23.70
CA ALA A 7 11.97 6.80 -23.06
C ALA A 7 13.05 6.57 -24.12
N THR A 8 14.22 7.17 -23.91
CA THR A 8 15.39 6.89 -24.72
C THR A 8 15.72 5.43 -24.53
N ASP A 9 15.40 4.67 -25.57
CA ASP A 9 15.77 3.29 -25.80
C ASP A 9 17.30 3.19 -25.86
N THR A 10 17.91 3.00 -24.69
CA THR A 10 19.30 2.60 -24.54
C THR A 10 19.38 1.69 -23.31
N ASP A 11 19.78 0.44 -23.55
CA ASP A 11 20.03 -0.69 -22.64
C ASP A 11 18.84 -1.59 -22.26
N THR A 12 18.44 -2.39 -23.25
CA THR A 12 18.47 -3.87 -23.26
C THR A 12 19.13 -4.56 -22.05
N ALA A 13 18.44 -4.53 -20.92
CA ALA A 13 18.22 -5.64 -19.99
C ALA A 13 17.01 -5.22 -19.15
N GLU A 14 16.05 -6.11 -18.90
CA GLU A 14 14.99 -5.81 -17.93
C GLU A 14 15.68 -5.49 -16.59
N LEU A 15 15.82 -4.19 -16.26
CA LEU A 15 16.53 -3.77 -15.06
C LEU A 15 15.84 -4.45 -13.89
N LYS A 16 16.59 -5.31 -13.19
CA LYS A 16 16.06 -6.07 -12.06
C LYS A 16 15.48 -5.07 -11.05
N LYS A 17 14.15 -5.04 -10.96
CA LYS A 17 13.43 -4.13 -10.07
C LYS A 17 13.80 -4.43 -8.62
N ILE A 18 13.96 -3.38 -7.81
CA ILE A 18 14.25 -3.54 -6.38
C ILE A 18 12.99 -4.11 -5.71
N PRO A 19 13.07 -5.21 -4.94
CA PRO A 19 11.93 -5.74 -4.20
C PRO A 19 11.30 -4.68 -3.28
N PHE A 20 9.97 -4.61 -3.24
CA PHE A 20 9.24 -3.60 -2.48
C PHE A 20 9.69 -3.51 -1.02
N GLN A 21 9.71 -4.65 -0.32
CA GLN A 21 10.14 -4.71 1.08
C GLN A 21 11.59 -4.29 1.28
N GLN A 22 12.47 -4.55 0.30
CA GLN A 22 13.87 -4.14 0.38
C GLN A 22 13.97 -2.61 0.27
N PHE A 23 13.29 -2.00 -0.71
CA PHE A 23 13.27 -0.56 -0.87
C PHE A 23 12.64 0.14 0.35
N LEU A 24 11.49 -0.35 0.83
CA LEU A 24 10.82 0.21 2.01
C LEU A 24 11.67 0.11 3.28
N ARG A 25 12.37 -1.00 3.50
CA ARG A 25 13.30 -1.11 4.64
C ARG A 25 14.45 -0.14 4.52
N TRP A 26 14.98 0.04 3.31
CA TRP A 26 16.05 0.99 3.05
C TRP A 26 15.62 2.43 3.34
N THR A 27 14.43 2.86 2.89
CA THR A 27 13.92 4.22 3.18
C THR A 27 13.76 4.47 4.68
N GLN A 28 13.56 3.42 5.48
CA GLN A 28 13.37 3.48 6.92
C GLN A 28 14.66 3.20 7.73
N SER A 29 15.75 2.85 7.05
CA SER A 29 17.01 2.40 7.66
C SER A 29 17.87 3.54 8.21
N SER A 30 18.90 3.16 8.96
CA SER A 30 19.93 4.06 9.47
C SER A 30 21.31 3.52 9.15
N VAL A 31 22.24 4.41 8.80
CA VAL A 31 23.67 4.12 8.63
C VAL A 31 24.42 4.93 9.68
N GLN A 32 25.30 4.29 10.46
CA GLN A 32 26.05 4.94 11.55
C GLN A 32 25.16 5.76 12.51
N LYS A 33 24.02 5.17 12.93
CA LYS A 33 22.98 5.78 13.79
C LYS A 33 22.27 7.01 13.18
N LYS A 34 22.56 7.39 11.94
CA LYS A 34 21.85 8.46 11.22
C LYS A 34 20.86 7.85 10.24
N LYS A 35 19.64 8.37 10.18
CA LYS A 35 18.64 7.96 9.19
C LYS A 35 19.18 8.21 7.78
N VAL A 36 19.00 7.25 6.87
CA VAL A 36 19.33 7.44 5.46
C VAL A 36 18.52 8.60 4.88
N PHE A 37 17.26 8.71 5.31
CA PHE A 37 16.38 9.83 5.00
C PHE A 37 15.82 10.46 6.29
N PRO A 38 16.47 11.49 6.86
CA PRO A 38 16.06 12.08 8.14
C PRO A 38 14.64 12.67 8.15
N LEU A 39 14.15 13.11 6.98
CA LEU A 39 12.82 13.73 6.83
C LEU A 39 11.72 12.73 6.45
N LEU A 40 12.07 11.46 6.20
CA LEU A 40 11.10 10.43 5.84
C LEU A 40 10.72 9.62 7.08
N GLY A 41 9.50 9.86 7.55
CA GLY A 41 8.84 8.95 8.51
C GLY A 41 8.42 7.63 7.85
N ASN A 42 7.95 6.68 8.67
CA ASN A 42 7.54 5.36 8.17
C ASN A 42 6.50 5.45 7.05
N LEU A 43 5.47 6.30 7.24
CA LEU A 43 4.40 6.52 6.26
C LEU A 43 4.95 7.10 4.96
N THR A 44 5.72 8.19 5.02
CA THR A 44 6.32 8.81 3.84
C THR A 44 7.25 7.83 3.10
N GLY A 45 7.97 6.97 3.82
CA GLY A 45 8.79 5.93 3.22
C GLY A 45 7.97 4.86 2.47
N TYR A 46 6.75 4.54 2.94
CA TYR A 46 5.82 3.66 2.22
C TYR A 46 5.23 4.33 0.98
N LEU A 47 4.82 5.59 1.09
CA LEU A 47 4.32 6.36 -0.06
C LEU A 47 5.40 6.49 -1.15
N LEU A 48 6.64 6.79 -0.75
CA LEU A 48 7.76 6.82 -1.69
C LEU A 48 8.00 5.45 -2.36
N ALA A 49 7.86 4.35 -1.62
CA ALA A 49 7.97 3.02 -2.20
C ALA A 49 6.85 2.75 -3.21
N ALA A 50 5.62 3.18 -2.93
CA ALA A 50 4.50 3.11 -3.87
C ALA A 50 4.73 3.95 -5.13
N ASP A 51 5.21 5.19 -4.98
CA ASP A 51 5.53 6.06 -6.12
C ASP A 51 6.59 5.42 -7.02
N PHE A 52 7.61 4.78 -6.44
CA PHE A 52 8.65 4.08 -7.20
C PHE A 52 8.17 2.76 -7.84
N VAL A 53 7.11 2.15 -7.31
CA VAL A 53 6.42 1.03 -7.98
C VAL A 53 5.76 1.53 -9.27
N TYR A 54 5.01 2.62 -9.18
CA TYR A 54 4.34 3.20 -10.34
C TYR A 54 5.31 3.85 -11.34
N ALA A 55 6.47 4.33 -10.88
CA ALA A 55 7.58 4.78 -11.74
C ALA A 55 8.41 3.61 -12.34
N GLY A 56 8.07 2.35 -12.04
CA GLY A 56 8.70 1.17 -12.63
C GLY A 56 10.09 0.80 -12.08
N ARG A 57 10.55 1.45 -11.00
CA ARG A 57 11.88 1.21 -10.39
C ARG A 57 11.86 0.20 -9.25
N VAL A 58 10.73 0.09 -8.56
CA VAL A 58 10.49 -0.89 -7.48
C VAL A 58 9.48 -1.94 -7.97
N ALA A 59 9.70 -3.19 -7.60
CA ALA A 59 8.79 -4.29 -7.96
C ALA A 59 7.46 -4.12 -7.23
N ARG A 60 6.34 -4.45 -7.89
CA ARG A 60 5.01 -4.43 -7.26
C ARG A 60 5.00 -5.35 -6.02
N PRO A 61 4.46 -4.90 -4.88
CA PRO A 61 4.32 -5.76 -3.71
C PRO A 61 3.25 -6.82 -3.93
N SER A 62 3.39 -7.95 -3.23
CA SER A 62 2.26 -8.89 -3.10
C SER A 62 1.21 -8.37 -2.13
N VAL A 63 0.04 -9.03 -2.09
CA VAL A 63 -1.02 -8.77 -1.11
C VAL A 63 -0.49 -8.98 0.32
N GLU A 64 0.33 -10.02 0.53
CA GLU A 64 0.95 -10.33 1.82
C GLU A 64 1.96 -9.26 2.24
N ASP A 65 2.74 -8.73 1.29
CA ASP A 65 3.67 -7.63 1.56
C ASP A 65 2.94 -6.42 2.11
N VAL A 66 1.85 -6.01 1.46
CA VAL A 66 1.04 -4.86 1.91
C VAL A 66 0.33 -5.17 3.22
N GLY A 67 -0.24 -6.37 3.39
CA GLY A 67 -0.84 -6.79 4.66
C GLY A 67 0.14 -6.71 5.85
N ARG A 68 1.41 -7.11 5.63
CA ARG A 68 2.47 -6.97 6.65
C ARG A 68 2.83 -5.52 6.91
N VAL A 69 2.79 -4.64 5.90
CA VAL A 69 2.97 -3.19 6.08
C VAL A 69 1.86 -2.62 6.95
N ILE A 70 0.59 -2.95 6.68
CA ILE A 70 -0.58 -2.52 7.47
C ILE A 70 -0.38 -2.91 8.94
N ALA A 71 -0.04 -4.18 9.20
CA ALA A 71 0.17 -4.68 10.55
C ALA A 71 1.32 -3.98 11.29
N ARG A 72 2.44 -3.74 10.59
CA ARG A 72 3.65 -3.14 11.16
C ARG A 72 3.49 -1.63 11.41
N MET A 73 2.87 -0.92 10.49
CA MET A 73 2.79 0.54 10.49
C MET A 73 1.48 1.09 11.06
N ARG A 74 0.50 0.21 11.36
CA ARG A 74 -0.82 0.58 11.90
C ARG A 74 -1.50 1.65 11.06
N LEU A 75 -1.47 1.44 9.74
CA LEU A 75 -2.06 2.36 8.76
C LEU A 75 -3.58 2.49 8.97
N GLY A 76 -4.16 3.57 8.46
CA GLY A 76 -5.62 3.80 8.52
C GLY A 76 -6.43 2.68 7.85
N SER A 77 -5.81 1.93 6.93
CA SER A 77 -6.36 0.73 6.31
C SER A 77 -6.76 -0.35 7.32
N LEU A 78 -6.09 -0.45 8.47
CA LEU A 78 -6.55 -1.33 9.56
C LEU A 78 -7.93 -0.90 10.07
N GLN A 79 -8.15 0.41 10.26
CA GLN A 79 -9.46 0.92 10.66
C GLN A 79 -10.50 0.68 9.55
N GLY A 80 -10.10 0.80 8.28
CA GLY A 80 -10.94 0.46 7.13
C GLY A 80 -11.38 -1.01 7.14
N LEU A 81 -10.46 -1.95 7.40
CA LEU A 81 -10.79 -3.37 7.51
C LEU A 81 -11.77 -3.65 8.66
N ILE A 82 -11.56 -3.03 9.83
CA ILE A 82 -12.47 -3.14 10.98
C ILE A 82 -13.86 -2.59 10.60
N ALA A 83 -13.91 -1.43 9.95
CA ALA A 83 -15.16 -0.79 9.53
C ALA A 83 -15.91 -1.58 8.44
N LEU A 84 -15.20 -2.41 7.67
CA LEU A 84 -15.80 -3.40 6.75
C LEU A 84 -16.28 -4.67 7.45
N GLY A 85 -16.21 -4.75 8.77
CA GLY A 85 -16.69 -5.89 9.56
C GLY A 85 -15.73 -7.07 9.61
N GLN A 86 -14.46 -6.90 9.23
CA GLN A 86 -13.45 -7.93 9.47
C GLN A 86 -13.29 -8.15 10.98
N PRO A 87 -13.07 -9.39 11.46
CA PRO A 87 -12.96 -9.73 12.89
C PRO A 87 -11.60 -9.29 13.48
N LEU A 88 -11.30 -8.01 13.34
CA LEU A 88 -10.05 -7.38 13.75
C LEU A 88 -10.30 -6.34 14.83
N THR A 89 -9.24 -6.04 15.57
CA THR A 89 -9.18 -4.91 16.49
C THR A 89 -7.92 -4.11 16.20
N VAL A 90 -7.81 -2.92 16.78
CA VAL A 90 -6.58 -2.11 16.72
C VAL A 90 -5.34 -2.85 17.25
N LYS A 91 -5.53 -3.91 18.05
CA LYS A 91 -4.46 -4.74 18.62
C LYS A 91 -4.15 -6.00 17.80
N SER A 92 -4.92 -6.31 16.76
CA SER A 92 -4.72 -7.51 15.93
C SER A 92 -3.30 -7.58 15.36
N LYS A 93 -2.80 -8.80 15.14
CA LYS A 93 -1.41 -9.04 14.69
C LYS A 93 -1.38 -9.30 13.19
N ALA A 94 -0.17 -9.41 12.64
CA ALA A 94 0.02 -9.69 11.22
C ALA A 94 -0.69 -10.99 10.78
N ASP A 95 -0.71 -12.01 11.64
CA ASP A 95 -1.34 -13.31 11.36
C ASP A 95 -2.86 -13.22 11.18
N ASP A 96 -3.49 -12.17 11.75
CA ASP A 96 -4.91 -11.88 11.54
C ASP A 96 -5.12 -10.85 10.41
N ILE A 97 -4.28 -9.82 10.37
CA ILE A 97 -4.44 -8.67 9.45
C ILE A 97 -4.18 -9.08 7.99
N VAL A 98 -3.15 -9.89 7.74
CA VAL A 98 -2.79 -10.33 6.38
C VAL A 98 -3.93 -11.12 5.72
N PRO A 99 -4.50 -12.17 6.33
CA PRO A 99 -5.61 -12.90 5.71
C PRO A 99 -6.87 -12.04 5.55
N SER A 100 -7.19 -11.15 6.50
CA SER A 100 -8.33 -10.23 6.35
C SER A 100 -8.13 -9.22 5.20
N PHE A 101 -6.93 -8.67 5.06
CA PHE A 101 -6.61 -7.79 3.92
C PHE A 101 -6.70 -8.55 2.59
N LYS A 102 -6.15 -9.77 2.55
CA LYS A 102 -6.25 -10.63 1.37
C LYS A 102 -7.69 -10.96 1.00
N TYR A 103 -8.53 -11.28 1.98
CA TYR A 103 -9.95 -11.54 1.75
C TYR A 103 -10.64 -10.34 1.08
N VAL A 104 -10.40 -9.13 1.57
CA VAL A 104 -10.97 -7.90 0.98
C VAL A 104 -10.43 -7.67 -0.43
N TYR A 105 -9.12 -7.80 -0.64
CA TYR A 105 -8.50 -7.69 -1.97
C TYR A 105 -9.12 -8.67 -2.97
N ASP A 106 -9.16 -9.97 -2.64
CA ASP A 106 -9.68 -11.02 -3.52
C ASP A 106 -11.19 -10.83 -3.80
N THR A 107 -11.94 -10.27 -2.84
CA THR A 107 -13.36 -9.96 -3.01
C THR A 107 -13.58 -8.81 -3.99
N LEU A 108 -12.82 -7.72 -3.85
CA LEU A 108 -12.87 -6.58 -4.76
C LEU A 108 -12.38 -6.98 -6.16
N GLU A 109 -11.33 -7.77 -6.25
CA GLU A 109 -10.80 -8.27 -7.53
C GLU A 109 -11.89 -9.01 -8.31
N LYS A 110 -12.67 -9.87 -7.64
CA LYS A 110 -13.78 -10.61 -8.26
C LYS A 110 -15.00 -9.74 -8.60
N ALA A 111 -15.19 -8.63 -7.87
CA ALA A 111 -16.33 -7.75 -8.08
C ALA A 111 -16.16 -6.84 -9.31
N PHE A 112 -14.92 -6.49 -9.66
CA PHE A 112 -14.61 -5.64 -10.80
C PHE A 112 -14.29 -6.43 -12.06
N THR A 113 -14.75 -5.92 -13.20
CA THR A 113 -14.34 -6.38 -14.52
C THR A 113 -12.85 -6.10 -14.77
N ALA A 114 -12.28 -6.76 -15.78
CA ALA A 114 -10.87 -6.52 -16.15
C ALA A 114 -10.62 -5.06 -16.57
N GLU A 115 -11.56 -4.44 -17.28
CA GLU A 115 -11.48 -3.05 -17.72
C GLU A 115 -11.51 -2.08 -16.53
N GLU A 116 -12.44 -2.27 -15.59
CA GLU A 116 -12.50 -1.46 -14.36
C GLU A 116 -11.22 -1.59 -13.54
N ARG A 117 -10.67 -2.81 -13.43
CA ARG A 117 -9.40 -3.06 -12.73
C ARG A 117 -8.23 -2.35 -13.40
N ASP A 118 -8.20 -2.27 -14.72
CA ASP A 118 -7.16 -1.54 -15.45
C ASP A 118 -7.27 -0.02 -15.21
N TRP A 119 -8.49 0.54 -15.32
CA TRP A 119 -8.73 1.97 -15.12
C TRP A 119 -8.30 2.48 -13.74
N MET A 120 -8.52 1.68 -12.70
CA MET A 120 -8.14 2.06 -11.32
C MET A 120 -6.71 1.66 -10.95
N VAL A 121 -5.98 0.99 -11.86
CA VAL A 121 -4.69 0.37 -11.56
C VAL A 121 -4.83 -0.54 -10.31
N PHE A 122 -5.77 -1.49 -10.38
CA PHE A 122 -6.13 -2.34 -9.27
C PHE A 122 -4.93 -3.19 -8.82
N ASP A 123 -4.41 -2.86 -7.64
CA ASP A 123 -3.33 -3.58 -7.02
C ASP A 123 -3.40 -3.47 -5.48
N PRO A 124 -2.53 -4.19 -4.74
CA PRO A 124 -2.57 -4.16 -3.27
C PRO A 124 -2.35 -2.77 -2.65
N ILE A 125 -1.55 -1.90 -3.29
CA ILE A 125 -1.31 -0.53 -2.80
C ILE A 125 -2.58 0.30 -2.97
N MET A 126 -3.24 0.20 -4.11
CA MET A 126 -4.51 0.88 -4.38
C MET A 126 -5.58 0.51 -3.35
N VAL A 127 -5.78 -0.79 -3.10
CA VAL A 127 -6.77 -1.26 -2.11
C VAL A 127 -6.44 -0.79 -0.69
N GLU A 128 -5.18 -0.83 -0.29
CA GLU A 128 -4.74 -0.28 1.01
C GLU A 128 -5.06 1.22 1.11
N HIS A 129 -4.80 1.98 0.06
CA HIS A 129 -5.08 3.40 0.03
C HIS A 129 -6.58 3.72 0.09
N ALA A 130 -7.41 2.93 -0.59
CA ALA A 130 -8.87 3.03 -0.51
C ALA A 130 -9.36 2.75 0.92
N LEU A 131 -8.87 1.68 1.56
CA LEU A 131 -9.20 1.33 2.94
C LEU A 131 -8.78 2.42 3.94
N CYS A 132 -7.63 3.06 3.73
CA CYS A 132 -7.18 4.20 4.54
C CYS A 132 -8.18 5.37 4.53
N LYS A 133 -8.95 5.54 3.45
CA LYS A 133 -9.95 6.61 3.29
C LYS A 133 -11.36 6.16 3.62
N TYR A 134 -11.61 4.85 3.73
CA TYR A 134 -12.94 4.28 3.95
C TYR A 134 -13.66 4.90 5.15
N SER A 135 -12.98 5.04 6.29
CA SER A 135 -13.55 5.66 7.49
C SER A 135 -13.95 7.13 7.32
N ARG A 136 -13.39 7.84 6.34
CA ARG A 136 -13.75 9.24 6.03
C ARG A 136 -14.99 9.34 5.15
N MET A 137 -15.27 8.31 4.36
CA MET A 137 -16.43 8.30 3.47
C MET A 137 -17.73 7.97 4.20
N PHE A 138 -17.64 7.19 5.26
CA PHE A 138 -18.78 6.79 6.09
C PHE A 138 -18.73 7.40 7.50
N GLY A 139 -17.81 8.36 7.70
CA GLY A 139 -17.61 9.09 8.95
C GLY A 139 -18.61 10.24 9.11
N GLY A 140 -19.84 9.87 9.44
CA GLY A 140 -20.94 10.79 9.75
C GLY A 140 -22.05 10.12 10.55
N ASP A 141 -21.70 9.34 11.57
CA ASP A 141 -22.53 9.22 12.78
C ASP A 141 -21.69 8.66 13.93
N HIS A 142 -21.15 9.57 14.73
CA HIS A 142 -20.86 9.22 16.12
C HIS A 142 -22.22 9.06 16.79
N GLY A 143 -22.72 7.83 16.84
CA GLY A 143 -23.79 7.42 17.73
C GLY A 143 -23.38 7.67 19.18
N GLY A 144 -23.54 8.91 19.62
CA GLY A 144 -23.83 9.23 21.00
C GLY A 144 -25.31 8.91 21.20
N SER A 145 -25.57 7.87 21.97
CA SER A 145 -26.85 7.64 22.59
C SER A 145 -26.57 7.10 23.99
N ASP A 146 -26.87 7.99 24.94
CA ASP A 146 -27.25 7.87 26.36
C ASP A 146 -26.39 7.02 27.32
#